data_AF-A0A833AM17-F1
#
_entry.id   AF-A0A833AM17-F1
#
_cell.length_a   1.000
_cell.length_b   1.000
_cell.length_c   1.000
_cell.angle_alpha   90.00
_cell.angle_beta   90.00
_cell.angle_gamma   90.00
#
_symmetry.space_group_name_H-M   'P 1'
#
loop_
_entity.id
_entity.type
_entity.pdbx_description
1 polymer ?
#
loop_
_entity_poly.entity_id
_entity_poly.type
_entity_poly.pdbx_seq_one_letter_code
_entity_poly.pdbx_strand_id
1 'polypeptide(L)'
;MRVLNNAFDNPLEPEENASMHFAGGIMQYGYQCGMIWGAALAAGAQAYQLYGAGSQAETSAVNASQKVVESFRTCNTHINCSEITELDKSSSNRDLIVYFLIKGGSIGCLRRSAQYAPLALNEIKSAFSEKSMDATSSPVSCAAMLAKKMGLSDMHTVMVSGFAGGIGLCGGACGALGAAIWIISMNNSKKENGKIDFNNPKAIEIIERFLESADYEFECSDIVGRKFENIEDHATYLREGGCSKIIEVLAAESSTGLKT
;
A
#
# COMPACT_ATOMS: atom_id res chain seq x y z
N MET A 1 19.23 -8.78 2.94
CA MET A 1 17.78 -8.52 3.04
C MET A 1 17.12 -9.33 1.94
N ARG A 2 16.16 -10.21 2.26
CA ARG A 2 15.37 -10.91 1.23
C ARG A 2 14.06 -10.15 1.05
N VAL A 3 13.68 -9.87 -0.20
CA VAL A 3 12.33 -9.39 -0.51
C VAL A 3 11.33 -10.47 -0.12
N LEU A 4 10.18 -10.09 0.43
CA LEU A 4 9.23 -11.03 1.03
C LEU A 4 8.74 -12.07 0.03
N ASN A 5 8.47 -11.69 -1.22
CA ASN A 5 8.01 -12.64 -2.23
C ASN A 5 9.05 -13.71 -2.57
N ASN A 6 10.35 -13.40 -2.47
CA ASN A 6 11.42 -14.40 -2.62
C ASN A 6 11.38 -15.46 -1.52
N ALA A 7 10.82 -15.15 -0.34
CA ALA A 7 10.64 -16.14 0.72
C ALA A 7 9.41 -17.05 0.51
N PHE A 8 8.60 -16.74 -0.50
CA PHE A 8 7.48 -17.53 -0.99
C PHE A 8 7.77 -18.16 -2.36
N ASP A 9 9.04 -18.14 -2.82
CA ASP A 9 9.47 -18.64 -4.13
C ASP A 9 8.70 -18.02 -5.32
N ASN A 10 8.23 -16.77 -5.17
CA ASN A 10 7.43 -16.05 -6.16
C ASN A 10 8.00 -14.64 -6.43
N PRO A 11 9.23 -14.50 -6.95
CA PRO A 11 9.81 -13.17 -7.25
C PRO A 11 8.92 -12.38 -8.20
N LEU A 12 8.58 -11.14 -7.83
CA LEU A 12 7.76 -10.23 -8.63
C LEU A 12 8.50 -8.90 -8.81
N GLU A 13 9.67 -8.96 -9.46
CA GLU A 13 10.61 -7.84 -9.52
C GLU A 13 9.98 -6.51 -10.04
N PRO A 14 9.14 -6.48 -11.09
CA PRO A 14 8.48 -5.24 -11.51
C PRO A 14 7.57 -4.63 -10.43
N GLU A 15 6.77 -5.48 -9.77
CA GLU A 15 5.85 -5.12 -8.69
C GLU A 15 6.61 -4.66 -7.44
N GLU A 16 7.71 -5.34 -7.11
CA GLU A 16 8.59 -5.03 -5.98
C GLU A 16 9.30 -3.70 -6.19
N ASN A 17 9.85 -3.48 -7.38
CA ASN A 17 10.50 -2.22 -7.73
C ASN A 17 9.49 -1.07 -7.67
N ALA A 18 8.27 -1.26 -8.18
CA ALA A 18 7.22 -0.25 -8.14
C ALA A 18 6.84 0.20 -6.71
N SER A 19 7.14 -0.61 -5.68
CA SER A 19 6.92 -0.24 -4.28
C SER A 19 7.87 0.85 -3.76
N MET A 20 8.91 1.22 -4.51
CA MET A 20 9.86 2.25 -4.09
C MET A 20 9.20 3.60 -3.80
N HIS A 21 8.10 3.96 -4.48
CA HIS A 21 7.36 5.19 -4.18
C HIS A 21 6.74 5.23 -2.77
N PHE A 22 6.73 4.12 -2.02
CA PHE A 22 6.33 4.12 -0.62
C PHE A 22 7.46 4.51 0.35
N ALA A 23 8.69 4.72 -0.14
CA ALA A 23 9.78 5.19 0.70
C ALA A 23 9.46 6.56 1.32
N GLY A 24 9.80 6.72 2.61
CA GLY A 24 9.46 7.93 3.37
C GLY A 24 7.97 8.09 3.68
N GLY A 25 7.15 7.05 3.51
CA GLY A 25 5.73 7.10 3.85
C GLY A 25 4.90 7.76 2.75
N ILE A 26 4.87 7.10 1.59
CA ILE A 26 4.31 7.63 0.32
C ILE A 26 5.10 8.87 -0.11
N MET A 27 6.13 8.69 -0.94
CA MET A 27 6.90 9.78 -1.56
C MET A 27 7.33 10.87 -0.56
N GLN A 28 7.84 10.46 0.61
CA GLN A 28 8.28 11.33 1.71
C GLN A 28 7.18 12.14 2.41
N TYR A 29 5.90 11.92 2.16
CA TYR A 29 4.84 12.60 2.90
C TYR A 29 4.73 12.16 4.37
N GLY A 30 5.45 11.11 4.78
CA GLY A 30 5.58 10.74 6.19
C GLY A 30 4.51 9.78 6.70
N TYR A 31 3.60 9.29 5.86
CA TYR A 31 2.57 8.32 6.25
C TYR A 31 3.13 6.90 6.45
N GLN A 32 2.29 5.85 6.45
CA GLN A 32 2.70 4.51 6.86
C GLN A 32 3.99 4.04 6.19
N CYS A 33 4.87 3.43 6.98
CA CYS A 33 6.19 3.03 6.56
C CYS A 33 6.14 2.15 5.31
N GLY A 34 7.04 2.39 4.34
CA GLY A 34 7.14 1.60 3.11
C GLY A 34 7.28 0.09 3.32
N MET A 35 7.78 -0.32 4.50
CA MET A 35 7.85 -1.75 4.89
C MET A 35 6.46 -2.38 5.08
N ILE A 36 5.49 -1.61 5.59
CA ILE A 36 4.10 -2.03 5.76
C ILE A 36 3.45 -2.18 4.37
N TRP A 37 3.61 -1.19 3.49
CA TRP A 37 3.09 -1.24 2.11
C TRP A 37 3.64 -2.44 1.34
N GLY A 38 4.97 -2.64 1.39
CA GLY A 38 5.62 -3.78 0.74
C GLY A 38 5.18 -5.13 1.31
N ALA A 39 5.00 -5.23 2.63
CA ALA A 39 4.51 -6.45 3.26
C ALA A 39 3.03 -6.75 2.92
N ALA A 40 2.18 -5.72 2.83
CA ALA A 40 0.80 -5.89 2.38
C ALA A 40 0.71 -6.34 0.91
N LEU A 41 1.56 -5.80 0.03
CA LEU A 41 1.67 -6.29 -1.37
C LEU A 41 2.09 -7.76 -1.42
N ALA A 42 3.08 -8.16 -0.61
CA ALA A 42 3.54 -9.53 -0.54
C ALA A 42 2.45 -10.48 0.02
N ALA A 43 1.69 -10.01 1.01
CA ALA A 43 0.54 -10.74 1.54
C ALA A 43 -0.52 -10.98 0.45
N GLY A 44 -0.84 -9.97 -0.35
CA GLY A 44 -1.78 -10.13 -1.47
C GLY A 44 -1.23 -11.04 -2.58
N ALA A 45 0.06 -10.95 -2.92
CA ALA A 45 0.68 -11.87 -3.88
C ALA A 45 0.58 -13.33 -3.42
N GLN A 46 0.85 -13.59 -2.14
CA GLN A 46 0.73 -14.92 -1.57
C GLN A 46 -0.73 -15.39 -1.48
N ALA A 47 -1.68 -14.51 -1.14
CA ALA A 47 -3.09 -14.83 -1.14
C ALA A 47 -3.59 -15.25 -2.54
N TYR A 48 -3.12 -14.57 -3.59
CA TYR A 48 -3.43 -14.95 -4.97
C TYR A 48 -2.84 -16.32 -5.34
N GLN A 49 -1.61 -16.63 -4.93
CA GLN A 49 -1.00 -17.95 -5.15
C GLN A 49 -1.81 -19.08 -4.50
N LEU A 50 -2.36 -18.84 -3.30
CA LEU A 50 -3.10 -19.85 -2.54
C LEU A 50 -4.55 -20.02 -2.99
N TYR A 51 -5.21 -18.92 -3.36
CA TYR A 51 -6.67 -18.91 -3.56
C TYR A 51 -7.11 -18.43 -4.96
N GLY A 52 -6.18 -17.98 -5.80
CA GLY A 52 -6.48 -17.42 -7.12
C GLY A 52 -7.14 -16.04 -7.06
N ALA A 53 -7.99 -15.75 -8.04
CA ALA A 53 -8.76 -14.52 -8.11
C ALA A 53 -10.01 -14.57 -7.20
N GLY A 54 -10.51 -13.39 -6.81
CA GLY A 54 -11.82 -13.24 -6.18
C GLY A 54 -11.79 -12.95 -4.69
N SER A 55 -12.98 -12.82 -4.09
CA SER A 55 -13.16 -12.24 -2.76
C SER A 55 -12.49 -13.03 -1.64
N GLN A 56 -12.30 -14.34 -1.78
CA GLN A 56 -11.55 -15.14 -0.82
C GLN A 56 -10.09 -14.68 -0.71
N ALA A 57 -9.41 -14.52 -1.85
CA ALA A 57 -8.04 -14.05 -1.88
C ALA A 57 -7.93 -12.59 -1.40
N GLU A 58 -8.86 -11.73 -1.81
CA GLU A 58 -8.92 -10.34 -1.37
C GLU A 58 -9.11 -10.25 0.16
N THR A 59 -10.02 -11.03 0.74
CA THR A 59 -10.29 -11.08 2.19
C THR A 59 -9.07 -11.56 2.96
N SER A 60 -8.44 -12.65 2.49
CA SER A 60 -7.22 -13.20 3.08
C SER A 60 -6.07 -12.17 3.06
N ALA A 61 -5.93 -11.40 1.99
CA ALA A 61 -4.92 -10.33 1.90
C ALA A 61 -5.15 -9.20 2.91
N VAL A 62 -6.41 -8.82 3.15
CA VAL A 62 -6.78 -7.80 4.15
C VAL A 62 -6.46 -8.28 5.57
N ASN A 63 -6.85 -9.51 5.92
CA ASN A 63 -6.56 -10.11 7.23
C ASN A 63 -5.05 -10.25 7.48
N ALA A 64 -4.29 -10.70 6.48
CA ALA A 64 -2.83 -10.75 6.60
C ALA A 64 -2.22 -9.35 6.80
N SER A 65 -2.77 -8.35 6.12
CA SER A 65 -2.32 -6.95 6.25
C SER A 65 -2.61 -6.37 7.64
N GLN A 66 -3.72 -6.74 8.28
CA GLN A 66 -3.99 -6.38 9.69
C GLN A 66 -2.87 -6.85 10.62
N LYS A 67 -2.47 -8.13 10.51
CA LYS A 67 -1.38 -8.69 11.32
C LYS A 67 -0.03 -8.05 11.02
N VAL A 68 0.25 -7.77 9.74
CA VAL A 68 1.44 -7.02 9.31
C VAL A 68 1.50 -5.65 10.00
N VAL A 69 0.42 -4.87 9.96
CA VAL A 69 0.39 -3.54 10.61
C VAL A 69 0.57 -3.66 12.12
N GLU A 70 -0.10 -4.60 12.77
CA GLU A 70 -0.04 -4.74 14.24
C GLU A 70 1.35 -5.19 14.72
N SER A 71 1.96 -6.15 14.02
CA SER A 71 3.35 -6.56 14.32
C SER A 71 4.34 -5.42 14.10
N PHE A 72 4.14 -4.58 13.08
CA PHE A 72 4.97 -3.39 12.87
C PHE A 72 4.81 -2.42 14.02
N ARG A 73 3.57 -2.09 14.42
CA ARG A 73 3.26 -1.21 15.54
C ARG A 73 3.91 -1.70 16.83
N THR A 74 3.83 -3.00 17.11
CA THR A 74 4.47 -3.62 18.29
C THR A 74 5.98 -3.39 18.33
N CYS A 75 6.65 -3.45 17.18
CA CYS A 75 8.11 -3.30 17.12
C CYS A 75 8.60 -1.85 17.01
N ASN A 76 7.72 -0.92 16.62
CA ASN A 76 8.10 0.44 16.24
C ASN A 76 7.34 1.54 17.00
N THR A 77 6.33 1.18 17.81
CA THR A 77 5.34 2.06 18.47
C THR A 77 4.43 2.80 17.49
N HIS A 78 5.03 3.44 16.48
CA HIS A 78 4.37 4.20 15.44
C HIS A 78 4.41 3.45 14.10
N ILE A 79 3.46 3.74 13.23
CA ILE A 79 3.38 3.16 11.88
C ILE A 79 3.76 4.17 10.80
N ASN A 80 3.59 5.47 11.05
CA ASN A 80 3.90 6.52 10.10
C ASN A 80 5.41 6.81 10.10
N CYS A 81 5.96 7.05 8.90
CA CYS A 81 7.37 7.36 8.72
C CYS A 81 7.75 8.63 9.49
N SER A 82 6.93 9.68 9.45
CA SER A 82 7.20 10.95 10.14
C SER A 82 7.34 10.79 11.64
N GLU A 83 6.55 9.93 12.27
CA GLU A 83 6.65 9.63 13.70
C GLU A 83 7.91 8.82 14.04
N ILE A 84 8.41 8.02 13.10
CA ILE A 84 9.61 7.18 13.27
C ILE A 84 10.90 7.95 12.96
N THR A 85 10.86 8.84 11.98
CA THR A 85 12.04 9.51 11.41
C THR A 85 12.11 10.99 11.74
N GLU A 86 11.03 11.58 12.24
CA GLU A 86 10.86 13.04 12.42
C GLU A 86 10.97 13.78 11.06
N LEU A 87 10.62 13.10 9.96
CA LEU A 87 10.70 13.65 8.60
C LEU A 87 9.40 13.47 7.83
N ASP A 88 9.04 14.50 7.09
CA ASP A 88 7.95 14.53 6.12
C ASP A 88 8.31 15.46 4.95
N LYS A 89 7.34 15.72 4.07
CA LYS A 89 7.54 16.55 2.88
C LYS A 89 7.88 18.02 3.20
N SER A 90 7.57 18.49 4.40
CA SER A 90 7.86 19.87 4.85
C SER A 90 9.25 20.02 5.46
N SER A 91 9.96 18.92 5.68
CA SER A 91 11.28 18.91 6.32
C SER A 91 12.33 19.70 5.51
N SER A 92 13.16 20.47 6.21
CA SER A 92 14.17 21.30 5.58
C SER A 92 15.40 20.49 5.14
N ASN A 93 16.23 21.06 4.26
CA ASN A 93 17.52 20.46 3.90
C ASN A 93 18.40 20.18 5.13
N ARG A 94 18.29 21.00 6.18
CA ARG A 94 19.02 20.79 7.43
C ARG A 94 18.52 19.53 8.14
N ASP A 95 17.21 19.32 8.22
CA ASP A 95 16.62 18.15 8.87
C ASP A 95 17.02 16.87 8.14
N LEU A 96 16.99 16.89 6.80
CA LEU A 96 17.46 15.80 5.96
C LEU A 96 18.95 15.49 6.20
N ILE A 97 19.81 16.51 6.24
CA ILE A 97 21.25 16.34 6.54
C ILE A 97 21.44 15.71 7.93
N VAL A 98 20.75 16.23 8.95
CA VAL A 98 20.83 15.70 10.31
C VAL A 98 20.39 14.24 10.34
N TYR A 99 19.25 13.92 9.74
CA TYR A 99 18.74 12.57 9.76
C TYR A 99 19.63 11.59 8.99
N PHE A 100 19.94 11.88 7.73
CA PHE A 100 20.66 10.94 6.86
C PHE A 100 22.15 10.85 7.17
N LEU A 101 22.83 11.98 7.39
CA LEU A 101 24.29 12.01 7.52
C LEU A 101 24.76 11.92 8.97
N ILE A 102 24.03 12.53 9.92
CA ILE A 102 24.46 12.58 11.33
C ILE A 102 23.84 11.43 12.13
N LYS A 103 22.52 11.25 12.05
CA LYS A 103 21.81 10.17 12.75
C LYS A 103 21.93 8.81 12.03
N GLY A 104 22.46 8.79 10.80
CA GLY A 104 22.62 7.57 10.01
C GLY A 104 21.30 6.96 9.55
N GLY A 105 20.30 7.81 9.25
CA GLY A 105 18.92 7.43 8.96
C GLY A 105 18.75 6.30 7.94
N SER A 106 19.52 6.30 6.85
CA SER A 106 19.49 5.22 5.86
C SER A 106 19.86 3.87 6.46
N ILE A 107 20.90 3.82 7.31
CA ILE A 107 21.32 2.61 8.02
C ILE A 107 20.25 2.20 9.02
N GLY A 108 19.63 3.17 9.70
CA GLY A 108 18.49 2.96 10.60
C GLY A 108 17.32 2.27 9.90
N CYS A 109 16.87 2.80 8.77
CA CYS A 109 15.79 2.22 7.95
C CYS A 109 16.16 0.83 7.41
N LEU A 110 17.37 0.64 6.91
CA LEU A 110 17.83 -0.67 6.43
C LEU A 110 17.85 -1.72 7.54
N ARG A 111 18.35 -1.35 8.73
CA ARG A 111 18.38 -2.23 9.90
C ARG A 111 16.96 -2.60 10.34
N ARG A 112 16.06 -1.61 10.41
CA ARG A 112 14.65 -1.83 10.77
C ARG A 112 13.96 -2.75 9.77
N SER A 113 14.19 -2.56 8.47
CA SER A 113 13.66 -3.45 7.43
C SER A 113 14.20 -4.89 7.58
N ALA A 114 15.49 -5.06 7.84
CA ALA A 114 16.08 -6.37 8.04
C ALA A 114 15.51 -7.09 9.28
N GLN A 115 15.21 -6.35 10.35
CA GLN A 115 14.59 -6.87 11.58
C GLN A 115 13.10 -7.19 11.38
N TYR A 116 12.37 -6.35 10.67
CA TYR A 116 10.93 -6.49 10.50
C TYR A 116 10.54 -7.53 9.44
N ALA A 117 11.33 -7.70 8.37
CA ALA A 117 11.04 -8.66 7.31
C ALA A 117 10.71 -10.09 7.79
N PRO A 118 11.49 -10.74 8.68
CA PRO A 118 11.12 -12.07 9.18
C PRO A 118 9.83 -12.07 10.01
N LEU A 119 9.52 -10.99 10.73
CA LEU A 119 8.27 -10.87 11.49
C LEU A 119 7.08 -10.75 10.55
N ALA A 120 7.15 -9.86 9.56
CA ALA A 120 6.12 -9.72 8.53
C ALA A 120 5.87 -11.04 7.79
N LEU A 121 6.93 -11.76 7.42
CA LEU A 121 6.80 -13.07 6.79
C LEU A 121 6.03 -14.07 7.66
N ASN A 122 6.33 -14.11 8.95
CA ASN A 122 5.66 -15.01 9.89
C ASN A 122 4.19 -14.66 10.10
N GLU A 123 3.86 -13.36 10.20
CA GLU A 123 2.47 -12.90 10.29
C GLU A 123 1.66 -13.28 9.04
N ILE A 124 2.24 -13.09 7.86
CA ILE A 124 1.61 -13.48 6.59
C ILE A 124 1.37 -14.99 6.56
N LYS A 125 2.37 -15.81 6.94
CA LYS A 125 2.22 -17.27 7.01
C LYS A 125 1.17 -17.70 8.03
N SER A 126 1.13 -17.06 9.19
CA SER A 126 0.15 -17.34 10.24
C SER A 126 -1.27 -17.03 9.75
N ALA A 127 -1.48 -15.89 9.09
CA ALA A 127 -2.78 -15.50 8.54
C ALA A 127 -3.37 -16.53 7.58
N PHE A 128 -2.53 -17.22 6.79
CA PHE A 128 -2.98 -18.24 5.84
C PHE A 128 -3.01 -19.66 6.40
N SER A 129 -2.42 -19.88 7.58
CA SER A 129 -2.46 -21.18 8.29
C SER A 129 -3.73 -21.32 9.16
N GLU A 130 -4.35 -20.20 9.51
CA GLU A 130 -5.64 -20.17 10.20
C GLU A 130 -6.77 -20.63 9.27
N LYS A 131 -7.79 -21.28 9.84
CA LYS A 131 -8.90 -21.85 9.08
C LYS A 131 -9.58 -20.73 8.28
N SER A 132 -9.78 -20.96 6.98
CA SER A 132 -10.32 -19.97 6.05
C SER A 132 -11.60 -19.35 6.61
N MET A 133 -11.60 -18.04 6.79
CA MET A 133 -12.84 -17.30 7.03
C MET A 133 -13.69 -17.35 5.76
N ASP A 134 -15.01 -17.42 5.93
CA ASP A 134 -15.93 -17.38 4.80
C ASP A 134 -15.68 -16.12 3.98
N ALA A 135 -15.62 -16.29 2.66
CA ALA A 135 -15.35 -15.20 1.75
C ALA A 135 -16.42 -14.11 1.93
N THR A 136 -15.97 -12.88 2.20
CA THR A 136 -16.88 -11.74 2.27
C THR A 136 -17.47 -11.45 0.89
N SER A 137 -18.69 -10.93 0.85
CA SER A 137 -19.31 -10.52 -0.40
C SER A 137 -18.54 -9.34 -1.02
N SER A 138 -18.24 -9.43 -2.31
CA SER A 138 -17.56 -8.34 -3.04
C SER A 138 -18.36 -7.02 -2.99
N PRO A 139 -17.69 -5.85 -3.08
CA PRO A 139 -16.25 -5.64 -3.14
C PRO A 139 -15.59 -5.68 -1.75
N VAL A 140 -14.36 -6.22 -1.67
CA VAL A 140 -13.63 -6.36 -0.39
C VAL A 140 -12.69 -5.17 -0.13
N SER A 141 -12.14 -4.57 -1.19
CA SER A 141 -11.11 -3.54 -1.09
C SER A 141 -11.29 -2.36 -2.06
N CYS A 142 -11.15 -1.13 -1.57
CA CYS A 142 -11.17 0.09 -2.38
C CYS A 142 -9.99 0.13 -3.38
N ALA A 143 -8.84 -0.37 -2.97
CA ALA A 143 -7.66 -0.51 -3.80
C ALA A 143 -7.86 -1.55 -4.91
N ALA A 144 -8.50 -2.68 -4.60
CA ALA A 144 -8.85 -3.70 -5.61
C ALA A 144 -9.87 -3.16 -6.62
N MET A 145 -10.89 -2.42 -6.17
CA MET A 145 -11.84 -1.73 -7.06
C MET A 145 -11.12 -0.77 -8.01
N LEU A 146 -10.19 0.04 -7.49
CA LEU A 146 -9.39 0.94 -8.32
C LEU A 146 -8.53 0.15 -9.33
N ALA A 147 -7.81 -0.88 -8.89
CA ALA A 147 -6.96 -1.69 -9.77
C ALA A 147 -7.77 -2.34 -10.91
N LYS A 148 -8.93 -2.95 -10.61
CA LYS A 148 -9.84 -3.49 -11.63
C LYS A 148 -10.26 -2.41 -12.61
N LYS A 149 -10.62 -1.23 -12.10
CA LYS A 149 -11.08 -0.11 -12.92
C LYS A 149 -9.98 0.46 -13.82
N MET A 150 -8.73 0.43 -13.36
CA MET A 150 -7.56 0.81 -14.15
C MET A 150 -7.09 -0.30 -15.11
N GLY A 151 -7.81 -1.42 -15.20
CA GLY A 151 -7.55 -2.50 -16.17
C GLY A 151 -6.42 -3.44 -15.79
N LEU A 152 -6.10 -3.57 -14.50
CA LEU A 152 -5.05 -4.46 -14.01
C LEU A 152 -5.51 -5.92 -13.97
N SER A 153 -4.55 -6.84 -13.88
CA SER A 153 -4.84 -8.27 -13.75
C SER A 153 -5.49 -8.62 -12.41
N ASP A 154 -6.09 -9.82 -12.34
CA ASP A 154 -6.62 -10.35 -11.08
C ASP A 154 -5.52 -10.50 -10.01
N MET A 155 -4.30 -10.87 -10.41
CA MET A 155 -3.15 -10.94 -9.49
C MET A 155 -2.87 -9.57 -8.87
N HIS A 156 -2.72 -8.53 -9.70
CA HIS A 156 -2.45 -7.17 -9.24
C HIS A 156 -3.58 -6.62 -8.37
N THR A 157 -4.81 -6.96 -8.72
CA THR A 157 -5.99 -6.64 -7.92
C THR A 157 -5.89 -7.23 -6.51
N VAL A 158 -5.58 -8.52 -6.39
CA VAL A 158 -5.45 -9.18 -5.08
C VAL A 158 -4.22 -8.66 -4.32
N MET A 159 -3.12 -8.35 -5.00
CA MET A 159 -1.92 -7.77 -4.38
C MET A 159 -2.21 -6.49 -3.61
N VAL A 160 -3.02 -5.59 -4.17
CA VAL A 160 -3.38 -4.34 -3.51
C VAL A 160 -4.57 -4.46 -2.56
N SER A 161 -5.25 -5.61 -2.51
CA SER A 161 -6.45 -5.77 -1.66
C SER A 161 -6.16 -5.49 -0.20
N GLY A 162 -4.97 -5.88 0.28
CA GLY A 162 -4.47 -5.59 1.62
C GLY A 162 -4.47 -4.11 2.00
N PHE A 163 -4.55 -3.20 1.03
CA PHE A 163 -4.61 -1.76 1.27
C PHE A 163 -5.98 -1.26 1.76
N ALA A 164 -7.00 -2.12 1.81
CA ALA A 164 -8.34 -1.78 2.28
C ALA A 164 -8.34 -1.00 3.60
N GLY A 165 -9.19 0.03 3.71
CA GLY A 165 -9.31 0.87 4.91
C GLY A 165 -7.99 1.49 5.41
N GLY A 166 -7.03 1.70 4.50
CA GLY A 166 -5.74 2.31 4.80
C GLY A 166 -4.70 1.32 5.32
N ILE A 167 -4.61 0.16 4.66
CA ILE A 167 -3.83 -1.05 4.97
C ILE A 167 -4.44 -1.93 6.06
N GLY A 168 -5.24 -2.93 5.71
CA GLY A 168 -5.83 -3.80 6.72
C GLY A 168 -6.70 -3.04 7.72
N LEU A 169 -7.47 -2.05 7.28
CA LEU A 169 -8.48 -1.33 8.08
C LEU A 169 -7.96 -0.50 9.27
N CYS A 170 -6.64 -0.27 9.36
CA CYS A 170 -6.08 0.46 10.51
C CYS A 170 -6.36 1.97 10.51
N GLY A 171 -6.89 2.51 9.40
CA GLY A 171 -7.30 3.90 9.25
C GLY A 171 -6.22 4.86 8.76
N GLY A 172 -4.99 4.41 8.49
CA GLY A 172 -3.94 5.32 7.99
C GLY A 172 -4.16 5.70 6.50
N ALA A 173 -3.13 6.21 5.83
CA ALA A 173 -3.20 6.71 4.45
C ALA A 173 -3.99 5.84 3.46
N CYS A 174 -4.75 6.52 2.59
CA CYS A 174 -5.73 5.95 1.68
C CYS A 174 -5.16 4.81 0.82
N GLY A 175 -5.78 3.64 0.94
CA GLY A 175 -5.38 2.47 0.17
C GLY A 175 -5.54 2.61 -1.34
N ALA A 176 -6.59 3.31 -1.79
CA ALA A 176 -6.80 3.58 -3.20
C ALA A 176 -5.69 4.48 -3.77
N LEU A 177 -5.27 5.52 -3.03
CA LEU A 177 -4.12 6.34 -3.42
C LEU A 177 -2.84 5.50 -3.51
N GLY A 178 -2.57 4.68 -2.51
CA GLY A 178 -1.39 3.81 -2.51
C GLY A 178 -1.37 2.87 -3.73
N ALA A 179 -2.52 2.29 -4.08
CA ALA A 179 -2.65 1.48 -5.29
C ALA A 179 -2.42 2.28 -6.57
N ALA A 180 -2.96 3.51 -6.68
CA ALA A 180 -2.77 4.37 -7.84
C ALA A 180 -1.28 4.66 -8.09
N ILE A 181 -0.55 5.07 -7.04
CA ILE A 181 0.87 5.38 -7.10
C ILE A 181 1.68 4.15 -7.53
N TRP A 182 1.39 3.00 -6.93
CA TRP A 182 2.06 1.74 -7.29
C TRP A 182 1.78 1.32 -8.74
N ILE A 183 0.53 1.43 -9.22
CA ILE A 183 0.14 1.15 -10.60
C ILE A 183 0.87 2.08 -11.58
N ILE A 184 0.92 3.39 -11.30
CA ILE A 184 1.64 4.37 -12.12
C ILE A 184 3.13 4.00 -12.19
N SER A 185 3.72 3.61 -11.06
CA SER A 185 5.12 3.19 -10.99
C SER A 185 5.40 1.94 -11.84
N MET A 186 4.56 0.90 -11.75
CA MET A 186 4.65 -0.30 -12.59
C MET A 186 4.51 0.00 -14.09
N ASN A 187 3.64 0.94 -14.46
CA ASN A 187 3.41 1.29 -15.85
C ASN A 187 4.55 2.14 -16.45
N ASN A 188 5.24 2.93 -15.64
CA ASN A 188 6.39 3.75 -16.07
C ASN A 188 7.70 2.94 -16.09
N SER A 189 7.92 2.00 -15.16
CA SER A 189 9.12 1.15 -15.14
C SER A 189 9.26 0.29 -16.41
N LYS A 190 8.13 -0.13 -17.00
CA LYS A 190 8.06 -0.80 -18.30
C LYS A 190 8.55 0.06 -19.47
N LYS A 191 8.55 1.40 -19.34
CA LYS A 191 8.92 2.35 -20.40
C LYS A 191 10.35 2.86 -20.31
N GLU A 192 10.98 2.86 -19.12
CA GLU A 192 12.26 3.55 -18.87
C GLU A 192 13.42 2.61 -18.45
N ASN A 193 13.46 1.38 -18.97
CA ASN A 193 14.53 0.39 -18.67
C ASN A 193 14.75 0.16 -17.15
N GLY A 194 13.67 0.16 -16.36
CA GLY A 194 13.71 -0.23 -14.94
C GLY A 194 14.26 0.82 -13.96
N LYS A 195 14.63 2.03 -14.39
CA LYS A 195 14.92 3.12 -13.45
C LYS A 195 13.61 3.73 -12.95
N ILE A 196 13.50 3.88 -11.64
CA ILE A 196 12.34 4.52 -11.00
C ILE A 196 12.75 5.91 -10.54
N ASP A 197 12.03 6.90 -11.06
CA ASP A 197 12.16 8.28 -10.61
C ASP A 197 11.28 8.54 -9.38
N PHE A 198 11.91 8.89 -8.26
CA PHE A 198 11.21 9.28 -7.04
C PHE A 198 10.43 10.59 -7.18
N ASN A 199 10.78 11.43 -8.17
CA ASN A 199 10.10 12.67 -8.49
C ASN A 199 9.21 12.53 -9.74
N ASN A 200 8.69 11.33 -10.00
CA ASN A 200 7.84 11.07 -11.15
C ASN A 200 6.68 12.08 -11.21
N PRO A 201 6.63 12.95 -12.24
CA PRO A 201 5.62 14.01 -12.32
C PRO A 201 4.19 13.49 -12.27
N LYS A 202 3.92 12.29 -12.83
CA LYS A 202 2.59 11.68 -12.80
C LYS A 202 2.19 11.24 -11.40
N ALA A 203 3.15 10.75 -10.62
CA ALA A 203 2.90 10.37 -9.23
C ALA A 203 2.68 11.60 -8.33
N ILE A 204 3.23 12.77 -8.70
CA ILE A 204 2.91 14.03 -8.03
C ILE A 204 1.51 14.51 -8.42
N GLU A 205 1.21 14.53 -9.72
CA GLU A 205 -0.10 14.94 -10.25
C GLU A 205 -1.25 14.12 -9.66
N ILE A 206 -1.09 12.79 -9.56
CA ILE A 206 -2.13 11.93 -8.98
C ILE A 206 -2.36 12.24 -7.48
N ILE A 207 -1.31 12.60 -6.74
CA ILE A 207 -1.43 12.99 -5.32
C ILE A 207 -2.17 14.33 -5.20
N GLU A 208 -1.85 15.31 -6.03
CA GLU A 208 -2.51 16.61 -6.03
C GLU A 208 -4.02 16.48 -6.30
N ARG A 209 -4.37 15.73 -7.35
CA ARG A 209 -5.76 15.44 -7.71
C ARG A 209 -6.49 14.66 -6.61
N PHE A 210 -5.80 13.71 -5.99
CA PHE A 210 -6.33 13.00 -4.84
C PHE A 210 -6.65 13.94 -3.68
N LEU A 211 -5.71 14.83 -3.31
CA LEU A 211 -5.87 15.75 -2.20
C LEU A 211 -7.07 16.68 -2.40
N GLU A 212 -7.24 17.22 -3.60
CA GLU A 212 -8.44 18.02 -3.94
C GLU A 212 -9.74 17.22 -3.80
N SER A 213 -9.70 15.92 -4.04
CA SER A 213 -10.87 15.04 -3.93
C SER A 213 -11.17 14.58 -2.51
N ALA A 214 -10.16 14.62 -1.63
CA ALA A 214 -10.16 14.06 -0.28
C ALA A 214 -10.04 15.13 0.81
N ASP A 215 -10.42 16.38 0.50
CA ASP A 215 -10.38 17.53 1.41
C ASP A 215 -9.00 17.74 2.06
N TYR A 216 -7.95 17.47 1.27
CA TYR A 216 -6.52 17.53 1.64
C TYR A 216 -6.10 16.56 2.75
N GLU A 217 -6.90 15.53 3.02
CA GLU A 217 -6.54 14.46 3.96
C GLU A 217 -5.94 13.25 3.24
N PHE A 218 -4.97 12.60 3.89
CA PHE A 218 -4.41 11.32 3.44
C PHE A 218 -5.01 10.14 4.19
N GLU A 219 -5.19 10.28 5.51
CA GLU A 219 -5.60 9.16 6.37
C GLU A 219 -7.03 8.73 6.07
N CYS A 220 -7.22 7.43 5.85
CA CYS A 220 -8.51 6.86 5.50
C CYS A 220 -9.55 7.12 6.60
N SER A 221 -9.15 7.12 7.87
CA SER A 221 -10.07 7.44 8.97
C SER A 221 -10.56 8.88 8.93
N ASP A 222 -9.75 9.79 8.42
CA ASP A 222 -10.08 11.22 8.43
C ASP A 222 -10.93 11.55 7.19
N ILE A 223 -10.56 10.97 6.04
CA ILE A 223 -11.34 11.04 4.80
C ILE A 223 -12.75 10.46 4.98
N VAL A 224 -12.86 9.32 5.67
CA VAL A 224 -14.13 8.61 5.88
C VAL A 224 -14.85 9.11 7.14
N GLY A 225 -14.15 9.79 8.05
CA GLY A 225 -14.64 10.23 9.36
C GLY A 225 -14.75 9.11 10.41
N ARG A 226 -14.27 7.90 10.11
CA ARG A 226 -14.23 6.75 11.04
C ARG A 226 -13.25 5.67 10.58
N LYS A 227 -12.86 4.79 11.51
CA LYS A 227 -12.23 3.51 11.18
C LYS A 227 -13.30 2.45 10.86
N PHE A 228 -12.92 1.46 10.07
CA PHE A 228 -13.77 0.31 9.80
C PHE A 228 -13.56 -0.76 10.86
N GLU A 229 -14.64 -1.33 11.35
CA GLU A 229 -14.58 -2.35 12.41
C GLU A 229 -14.09 -3.69 11.87
N ASN A 230 -14.50 -4.03 10.65
CA ASN A 230 -14.18 -5.28 9.99
C ASN A 230 -14.36 -5.16 8.46
N ILE A 231 -14.08 -6.25 7.75
CA ILE A 231 -14.12 -6.30 6.28
C ILE A 231 -15.54 -6.07 5.76
N GLU A 232 -16.57 -6.60 6.42
CA GLU A 232 -17.97 -6.45 5.99
C GLU A 232 -18.46 -5.01 6.13
N ASP A 233 -18.05 -4.31 7.20
CA ASP A 233 -18.29 -2.89 7.40
C ASP A 233 -17.66 -2.05 6.27
N HIS A 234 -16.39 -2.30 5.95
CA HIS A 234 -15.73 -1.66 4.82
C HIS A 234 -16.42 -1.99 3.48
N ALA A 235 -16.76 -3.26 3.23
CA ALA A 235 -17.45 -3.69 2.01
C ALA A 235 -18.83 -3.02 1.86
N THR A 236 -19.58 -2.88 2.95
CA THR A 236 -20.87 -2.17 2.98
C THR A 236 -20.70 -0.71 2.59
N TYR A 237 -19.74 -0.01 3.19
CA TYR A 237 -19.43 1.37 2.85
C TYR A 237 -19.06 1.54 1.36
N LEU A 238 -18.34 0.58 0.78
CA LEU A 238 -18.01 0.60 -0.65
C LEU A 238 -19.23 0.39 -1.54
N ARG A 239 -20.13 -0.55 -1.19
CA ARG A 239 -21.37 -0.80 -1.94
C ARG A 239 -22.32 0.39 -1.93
N GLU A 240 -22.32 1.15 -0.83
CA GLU A 240 -23.09 2.39 -0.70
C GLU A 240 -22.44 3.58 -1.42
N GLY A 241 -21.28 3.37 -2.06
CA GLY A 241 -20.62 4.36 -2.90
C GLY A 241 -19.61 5.24 -2.17
N GLY A 242 -19.23 4.91 -0.93
CA GLY A 242 -18.41 5.78 -0.08
C GLY A 242 -17.09 6.25 -0.71
N CYS A 243 -16.25 5.32 -1.21
CA CYS A 243 -14.96 5.66 -1.85
C CYS A 243 -15.08 6.04 -3.34
N SER A 244 -16.30 6.13 -3.91
CA SER A 244 -16.50 6.24 -5.36
C SER A 244 -15.82 7.48 -5.95
N LYS A 245 -16.02 8.68 -5.37
CA LYS A 245 -15.41 9.94 -5.82
C LYS A 245 -13.89 9.82 -5.98
N ILE A 246 -13.21 9.30 -4.97
CA ILE A 246 -11.75 9.13 -4.98
C ILE A 246 -11.33 8.13 -6.06
N ILE A 247 -12.02 6.99 -6.17
CA ILE A 247 -11.73 5.97 -7.18
C ILE A 247 -11.94 6.52 -8.60
N GLU A 248 -12.99 7.31 -8.84
CA GLU A 248 -13.24 7.99 -10.11
C GLU A 248 -12.08 8.94 -10.47
N VAL A 249 -11.69 9.80 -9.53
CA VAL A 249 -10.59 10.76 -9.73
C VAL A 249 -9.29 10.02 -10.03
N LEU A 250 -8.94 9.01 -9.23
CA LEU A 250 -7.69 8.26 -9.42
C LEU A 250 -7.66 7.46 -10.73
N ALA A 251 -8.81 6.93 -11.19
CA ALA A 251 -8.87 6.09 -12.39
C ALA A 251 -8.83 6.89 -13.71
N ALA A 252 -9.19 8.18 -13.70
CA ALA A 252 -9.41 8.97 -14.92
C ALA A 252 -8.16 9.13 -15.83
N GLU A 253 -6.95 8.83 -15.34
CA GLU A 253 -5.72 8.87 -16.13
C GLU A 253 -5.47 7.61 -16.99
N SER A 254 -6.18 6.51 -16.71
CA SER A 254 -6.01 5.26 -17.48
C SER A 254 -6.57 5.37 -18.90
N SER A 255 -7.39 6.39 -19.17
CA SER A 255 -8.10 6.59 -20.44
C SER A 255 -7.36 7.50 -21.43
N THR A 256 -6.29 8.18 -21.02
CA THR A 256 -5.56 9.13 -21.88
C THR A 256 -4.28 8.55 -22.48
N GLY A 257 -3.87 7.33 -22.06
CA GLY A 257 -2.64 6.66 -22.52
C GLY A 257 -2.81 5.60 -23.62
N LEU A 258 -4.04 5.23 -24.00
CA LEU A 258 -4.34 4.36 -25.15
C LEU A 258 -5.05 5.17 -26.25
N LYS A 259 -4.33 6.05 -26.92
CA LYS A 259 -4.67 6.43 -28.29
C LYS A 259 -3.50 6.03 -29.17
N THR A 260 -3.71 4.88 -29.83
CA THR A 260 -3.10 4.34 -31.07
C THR A 260 -1.68 4.77 -31.41
#